data_AF-A0AAY5K0M5-F1
#
_entry.id   AF-A0AAY5K0M5-F1
#
_cell.length_a   1.000
_cell.length_b   1.000
_cell.length_c   1.000
_cell.angle_alpha   90.00
_cell.angle_beta   90.00
_cell.angle_gamma   90.00
#
_symmetry.space_group_name_H-M   'P 1'
#
loop_
_entity.id
_entity.type
_entity.pdbx_description
1 polymer ?
#
loop_
_entity_poly.entity_id
_entity_poly.type
_entity_poly.pdbx_seq_one_letter_code
_entity_poly.pdbx_strand_id
1 'polypeptide(L)'
;MAFVERWSEIKPATEEVQKMTEQLKQEAEDKMKKKYKKFTAETYQYAPVYQLIIGTNYCIKVEADCDDHLYLYLFRELGVSRKLVLEKVVQRELSKLHPATELAFSLDQIKQQAEHRTDKNYHIFRGINYKTLLPEREGTATCFIKVQVGEVKKGYLILRVDHGPNSKPTLKNLLEKKNLNSPIEYFE
;
A
#
# COMPACT_ATOMS: atom_id res chain seq x y z
N MET A 1 -14.30 -10.49 16.48
CA MET A 1 -14.11 -9.83 15.17
C MET A 1 -12.71 -9.27 15.13
N ALA A 2 -11.82 -9.82 14.29
CA ALA A 2 -10.53 -9.18 14.07
C ALA A 2 -10.78 -7.93 13.23
N PHE A 3 -10.53 -6.75 13.78
CA PHE A 3 -10.56 -5.51 13.01
C PHE A 3 -9.54 -5.67 11.88
N VAL A 4 -10.02 -5.70 10.63
CA VAL A 4 -9.16 -5.59 9.46
C VAL A 4 -8.58 -4.18 9.53
N GLU A 5 -7.27 -4.08 9.73
CA GLU A 5 -6.56 -2.81 9.75
C GLU A 5 -6.78 -2.09 8.42
N ARG A 6 -7.61 -1.04 8.45
CA ARG A 6 -7.80 -0.16 7.31
C ARG A 6 -6.66 0.85 7.33
N TRP A 7 -5.72 0.67 6.42
CA TRP A 7 -4.69 1.66 6.16
C TRP A 7 -5.29 2.96 5.64
N SER A 8 -4.68 4.07 6.05
CA SER A 8 -5.03 5.40 5.57
C SER A 8 -4.71 5.58 4.08
N GLU A 9 -5.18 6.71 3.52
CA GLU A 9 -4.62 7.25 2.29
C GLU A 9 -3.10 7.48 2.43
N ILE A 10 -2.41 7.47 1.29
CA ILE A 10 -1.02 7.89 1.19
C ILE A 10 -0.94 9.39 1.49
N LYS A 11 -0.06 9.74 2.42
CA LYS A 11 0.20 11.12 2.84
C LYS A 11 1.68 11.47 2.61
N PRO A 12 2.01 12.74 2.30
CA PRO A 12 3.40 13.17 2.24
C PRO A 12 4.05 13.03 3.63
N ALA A 13 5.30 12.61 3.67
CA ALA A 13 6.05 12.49 4.92
C ALA A 13 6.13 13.84 5.65
N THR A 14 5.94 13.81 6.95
CA THR A 14 6.13 14.96 7.83
C THR A 14 7.51 14.89 8.49
N GLU A 15 7.94 15.98 9.13
CA GLU A 15 9.17 15.97 9.92
C GLU A 15 9.18 14.89 11.01
N GLU A 16 8.02 14.58 11.59
CA GLU A 16 7.90 13.51 12.59
C GLU A 16 8.13 12.13 11.96
N VAL A 17 7.56 11.89 10.77
CA VAL A 17 7.78 10.64 10.01
C VAL A 17 9.24 10.49 9.63
N GLN A 18 9.87 11.57 9.16
CA GLN A 18 11.31 11.60 8.86
C GLN A 18 12.15 11.25 10.10
N LYS A 19 11.86 11.86 11.26
CA LYS A 19 12.56 11.55 12.53
C LYS A 19 12.42 10.08 12.94
N MET A 20 11.25 9.48 12.77
CA MET A 20 11.06 8.04 13.04
C MET A 20 11.92 7.18 12.10
N THR A 21 11.93 7.52 10.81
CA THR A 21 12.75 6.84 9.80
C THR A 21 14.25 6.94 10.12
N GLU A 22 14.74 8.11 10.52
CA GLU A 22 16.14 8.31 10.90
C GLU A 22 16.54 7.50 12.14
N GLN A 23 15.67 7.45 13.17
CA GLN A 23 15.92 6.65 14.37
C GLN A 23 16.07 5.16 14.06
N LEU A 24 15.32 4.66 13.07
CA LEU A 24 15.34 3.25 12.67
C LEU A 24 16.33 2.96 11.53
N LYS A 25 17.05 3.96 11.02
CA LYS A 25 17.93 3.80 9.85
C LYS A 25 18.97 2.70 10.06
N GLN A 26 19.67 2.71 11.19
CA GLN A 26 20.70 1.72 11.48
C GLN A 26 20.12 0.29 11.51
N GLU A 27 18.97 0.10 12.18
CA GLU A 27 18.30 -1.20 12.21
C GLU A 27 17.83 -1.64 10.81
N ALA A 28 17.35 -0.69 10.00
CA ALA A 28 16.94 -0.97 8.63
C ALA A 28 18.12 -1.40 7.74
N GLU A 29 19.25 -0.71 7.84
CA GLU A 29 20.48 -1.05 7.15
C GLU A 29 21.00 -2.44 7.55
N ASP A 30 20.93 -2.77 8.85
CA ASP A 30 21.37 -4.06 9.36
C ASP A 30 20.46 -5.20 8.89
N LYS A 31 19.13 -5.00 8.86
CA LYS A 31 18.17 -5.97 8.28
C LYS A 31 18.38 -6.17 6.77
N MET A 32 18.68 -5.10 6.04
CA MET A 32 18.94 -5.15 4.59
C MET A 32 20.38 -5.56 4.25
N LYS A 33 21.28 -5.65 5.25
CA LYS A 33 22.72 -5.85 5.08
C LYS A 33 23.35 -4.87 4.07
N LYS A 34 22.85 -3.64 4.04
CA LYS A 34 23.25 -2.58 3.10
C LYS A 34 23.24 -1.23 3.80
N LYS A 35 24.23 -0.39 3.50
CA LYS A 35 24.30 1.00 3.98
C LYS A 35 23.70 1.94 2.93
N TYR A 36 22.99 2.97 3.39
CA TYR A 36 22.32 3.94 2.54
C TYR A 36 22.84 5.35 2.82
N LYS A 37 23.35 6.03 1.79
CA LYS A 37 23.77 7.44 1.91
C LYS A 37 22.56 8.36 1.98
N LYS A 38 21.52 8.04 1.20
CA LYS A 38 20.24 8.75 1.19
C LYS A 38 19.20 7.92 1.93
N PHE A 39 18.42 8.55 2.80
CA PHE A 39 17.39 7.87 3.58
C PHE A 39 16.29 8.86 3.98
N THR A 40 15.52 9.29 2.98
CA THR A 40 14.52 10.34 3.11
C THR A 40 13.12 9.76 2.97
N ALA A 41 12.27 9.95 3.98
CA ALA A 41 10.87 9.59 3.91
C ALA A 41 10.14 10.48 2.90
N GLU A 42 9.42 9.87 1.96
CA GLU A 42 8.66 10.59 0.94
C GLU A 42 7.17 10.62 1.28
N THR A 43 6.61 9.44 1.54
CA THR A 43 5.19 9.25 1.85
C THR A 43 5.01 8.20 2.93
N TYR A 44 3.85 8.22 3.57
CA TYR A 44 3.47 7.22 4.54
C TYR A 44 1.98 6.90 4.50
N GLN A 45 1.66 5.71 4.96
CA GLN A 45 0.32 5.32 5.39
C GLN A 45 0.40 4.88 6.84
N TYR A 46 -0.74 4.95 7.53
CA TYR A 46 -0.85 4.43 8.89
C TYR A 46 -2.16 3.67 9.10
N ALA A 47 -2.15 2.75 10.06
CA ALA A 47 -3.32 2.02 10.53
C ALA A 47 -3.33 2.02 12.07
N PRO A 48 -4.33 2.66 12.71
CA PRO A 48 -4.49 2.59 14.16
C PRO A 48 -4.82 1.17 14.63
N VAL A 49 -4.20 0.76 15.74
CA VAL A 49 -4.39 -0.56 16.36
C VAL A 49 -4.88 -0.35 17.80
N TYR A 50 -6.06 -0.90 18.11
CA TYR A 50 -6.70 -0.76 19.42
C TYR A 50 -6.79 -2.10 20.18
N GLN A 51 -5.85 -3.01 19.95
CA GLN A 51 -5.83 -4.33 20.58
C GLN A 51 -5.09 -4.29 21.93
N LEU A 52 -4.49 -5.41 22.33
CA LEU A 52 -3.77 -5.59 23.62
C LEU A 52 -2.74 -4.49 23.91
N ILE A 53 -2.16 -3.90 22.86
CA ILE A 53 -1.28 -2.74 22.94
C ILE A 53 -1.82 -1.69 21.97
N ILE A 54 -2.20 -0.52 22.50
CA ILE A 54 -2.71 0.59 21.68
C ILE A 54 -1.53 1.24 20.97
N GLY A 55 -1.63 1.34 19.65
CA GLY A 55 -0.57 1.91 18.83
C GLY A 55 -1.01 2.19 17.42
N THR A 56 -0.03 2.45 16.56
CA THR A 56 -0.23 2.74 15.15
C THR A 56 0.83 2.02 14.32
N ASN A 57 0.38 1.23 13.36
CA ASN A 57 1.23 0.71 12.30
C ASN A 57 1.49 1.80 11.27
N TYR A 58 2.73 1.91 10.80
CA TYR A 58 3.12 2.79 9.71
C TYR A 58 3.76 1.98 8.60
N CYS A 59 3.48 2.36 7.36
CA CYS A 59 4.21 1.94 6.17
C CYS A 59 4.78 3.20 5.53
N ILE A 60 6.09 3.38 5.61
CA ILE A 60 6.79 4.59 5.17
C ILE A 60 7.60 4.25 3.92
N LYS A 61 7.30 4.95 2.83
CA LYS A 61 8.09 4.93 1.60
C LYS A 61 9.31 5.82 1.79
N VAL A 62 10.49 5.24 1.64
CA VAL A 62 11.78 5.89 1.83
C VAL A 62 12.52 5.89 0.51
N GLU A 63 12.90 7.09 0.07
CA GLU A 63 13.88 7.30 -0.98
C GLU A 63 15.26 6.99 -0.43
N ALA A 64 15.91 6.00 -1.03
CA ALA A 64 17.27 5.62 -0.74
C ALA A 64 18.12 5.62 -2.02
N ASP A 65 19.42 5.54 -1.87
CA ASP A 65 20.38 5.40 -2.98
C ASP A 65 20.39 3.96 -3.54
N CYS A 66 19.21 3.47 -3.91
CA CYS A 66 18.98 2.23 -4.63
C CYS A 66 17.99 2.45 -5.78
N ASP A 67 17.96 1.50 -6.72
CA ASP A 67 17.15 1.62 -7.94
C ASP A 67 15.64 1.63 -7.67
N ASP A 68 15.20 1.09 -6.53
CA ASP A 68 13.81 1.09 -6.06
C ASP A 68 13.61 1.82 -4.74
N HIS A 69 12.36 1.91 -4.30
CA HIS A 69 12.02 2.48 -3.01
C HIS A 69 12.02 1.41 -1.90
N LEU A 70 12.48 1.84 -0.72
CA LEU A 70 12.39 1.05 0.49
C LEU A 70 11.07 1.34 1.20
N TYR A 71 10.47 0.32 1.76
CA TYR A 71 9.27 0.44 2.57
C TYR A 71 9.58 -0.06 3.97
N LEU A 72 9.48 0.85 4.94
CA LEU A 72 9.68 0.58 6.35
C LEU A 72 8.32 0.36 6.99
N TYR A 73 8.19 -0.76 7.70
CA TYR A 73 7.01 -1.07 8.48
C TYR A 73 7.40 -1.03 9.93
N LEU A 74 6.72 -0.16 10.66
CA LEU A 74 6.99 0.04 12.06
C LEU A 74 5.69 0.10 12.84
N PHE A 75 5.80 -0.25 14.11
CA PHE A 75 4.76 -0.07 15.09
C PHE A 75 5.20 1.02 16.07
N ARG A 76 4.33 2.00 16.27
CA ARG A 76 4.50 3.03 17.30
C ARG A 76 3.46 2.82 18.40
N GLU A 77 3.92 2.52 19.59
CA GLU A 77 3.05 2.43 20.76
C GLU A 77 2.57 3.83 21.19
N LEU A 78 1.28 3.98 21.49
CA LEU A 78 0.67 5.26 21.91
C LEU A 78 0.60 5.43 23.43
N GLY A 79 1.30 4.59 24.20
CA GLY A 79 1.39 4.61 25.66
C GLY A 79 2.58 5.38 26.23
N VAL A 80 2.87 5.16 27.52
CA VAL A 80 3.96 5.83 28.26
C VAL A 80 5.34 5.55 27.65
N SER A 81 5.57 4.34 27.16
CA SER A 81 6.84 3.93 26.57
C SER A 81 7.15 4.67 25.26
N ARG A 82 6.10 5.10 24.52
CA ARG A 82 6.17 5.60 23.13
C ARG A 82 7.14 4.81 22.25
N LYS A 83 7.20 3.50 22.48
CA LYS A 83 8.19 2.64 21.85
C LYS A 83 7.97 2.60 20.35
N LEU A 84 9.07 2.74 19.62
CA LEU A 84 9.13 2.60 18.17
C LEU A 84 9.80 1.25 17.85
N VAL A 85 9.15 0.43 17.04
CA VAL A 85 9.66 -0.90 16.67
C VAL A 85 9.64 -1.05 15.17
N LEU A 86 10.80 -1.34 14.57
CA LEU A 86 10.88 -1.69 13.15
C LEU A 86 10.53 -3.16 12.95
N GLU A 87 9.35 -3.40 12.39
CA GLU A 87 8.87 -4.77 12.15
C GLU A 87 9.58 -5.39 10.96
N LYS A 88 9.53 -4.71 9.82
CA LYS A 88 10.12 -5.19 8.56
C LYS A 88 10.61 -4.05 7.67
N VAL A 89 11.60 -4.36 6.86
CA VAL A 89 12.10 -3.51 5.78
C VAL A 89 12.07 -4.34 4.52
N VAL A 90 11.48 -3.78 3.47
CA VAL A 90 11.38 -4.46 2.18
C VAL A 90 11.65 -3.47 1.07
N GLN A 91 12.35 -3.93 0.03
CA GLN A 91 12.41 -3.25 -1.24
C GLN A 91 11.23 -3.73 -2.09
N ARG A 92 10.45 -2.80 -2.65
CA ARG A 92 9.31 -3.16 -3.52
C ARG A 92 9.46 -2.51 -4.88
N GLU A 93 9.40 -3.36 -5.88
CA GLU A 93 9.34 -2.98 -7.28
C GLU A 93 7.94 -3.28 -7.82
N LEU A 94 7.45 -2.42 -8.71
CA LEU A 94 6.24 -2.67 -9.47
C LEU A 94 6.60 -2.86 -10.94
N SER A 95 5.91 -3.78 -11.62
CA SER A 95 6.03 -3.98 -13.05
C SER A 95 5.78 -2.68 -13.83
N LYS A 96 6.11 -2.72 -15.13
CA LYS A 96 5.60 -1.74 -16.09
C LYS A 96 4.07 -1.70 -16.07
N LEU A 97 3.51 -0.62 -16.59
CA LEU A 97 2.06 -0.43 -16.65
C LEU A 97 1.44 -1.35 -17.72
N HIS A 98 0.40 -2.08 -17.33
CA HIS A 98 -0.38 -2.95 -18.22
C HIS A 98 -1.83 -2.48 -18.33
N PRO A 99 -2.51 -2.64 -19.47
CA PRO A 99 -3.93 -2.35 -19.59
C PRO A 99 -4.75 -3.33 -18.75
N ALA A 100 -5.82 -2.86 -18.10
CA ALA A 100 -6.63 -3.72 -17.22
C ALA A 100 -7.36 -4.86 -17.96
N THR A 101 -7.40 -4.84 -19.28
CA THR A 101 -7.90 -5.93 -20.13
C THR A 101 -7.03 -7.19 -20.07
N GLU A 102 -5.78 -7.08 -19.63
CA GLU A 102 -4.85 -8.21 -19.47
C GLU A 102 -4.94 -8.87 -18.08
N LEU A 103 -5.84 -8.40 -17.20
CA LEU A 103 -6.02 -9.00 -15.87
C LEU A 103 -6.47 -10.46 -15.98
N ALA A 104 -5.87 -11.32 -15.16
CA ALA A 104 -6.21 -12.75 -15.08
C ALA A 104 -7.58 -13.04 -14.46
N PHE A 105 -8.33 -12.02 -14.04
CA PHE A 105 -9.63 -12.14 -13.38
C PHE A 105 -10.57 -10.99 -13.73
N SER A 106 -11.87 -11.21 -13.56
CA SER A 106 -12.89 -10.17 -13.78
C SER A 106 -12.98 -9.21 -12.59
N LEU A 107 -13.04 -7.91 -12.89
CA LEU A 107 -13.24 -6.87 -11.88
C LEU A 107 -14.62 -6.91 -11.22
N ASP A 108 -15.61 -7.58 -11.83
CA ASP A 108 -16.93 -7.79 -11.21
C ASP A 108 -16.82 -8.55 -9.88
N GLN A 109 -15.83 -9.43 -9.75
CA GLN A 109 -15.55 -10.19 -8.52
C GLN A 109 -15.01 -9.30 -7.39
N ILE A 110 -14.42 -8.15 -7.73
CA ILE A 110 -13.85 -7.19 -6.79
C ILE A 110 -14.81 -6.03 -6.50
N LYS A 111 -15.69 -5.70 -7.44
CA LYS A 111 -16.64 -4.59 -7.33
C LYS A 111 -17.42 -4.63 -6.02
N GLN A 112 -18.06 -5.76 -5.70
CA GLN A 112 -18.84 -5.89 -4.47
C GLN A 112 -18.00 -5.68 -3.20
N GLN A 113 -16.74 -6.14 -3.20
CA GLN A 113 -15.82 -5.92 -2.09
C GLN A 113 -15.47 -4.43 -1.93
N ALA A 114 -15.28 -3.71 -3.05
CA ALA A 114 -15.00 -2.29 -3.06
C ALA A 114 -16.21 -1.46 -2.60
N GLU A 115 -17.42 -1.81 -3.05
CA GLU A 115 -18.68 -1.19 -2.64
C GLU A 115 -18.90 -1.34 -1.14
N HIS A 116 -18.79 -2.57 -0.62
CA HIS A 116 -18.90 -2.84 0.82
C HIS A 116 -17.87 -2.07 1.64
N ARG A 117 -16.61 -1.97 1.17
CA ARG A 117 -15.54 -1.27 1.92
C ARG A 117 -15.67 0.25 1.91
N THR A 118 -16.30 0.81 0.87
CA THR A 118 -16.47 2.26 0.71
C THR A 118 -17.85 2.76 1.12
N ASP A 119 -18.77 1.85 1.43
CA ASP A 119 -20.19 2.15 1.67
C ASP A 119 -20.80 2.96 0.51
N LYS A 120 -20.49 2.55 -0.72
CA LYS A 120 -20.92 3.19 -1.97
C LYS A 120 -21.43 2.15 -2.96
N ASN A 121 -22.35 2.55 -3.82
CA ASN A 121 -22.75 1.79 -4.99
C ASN A 121 -22.10 2.37 -6.25
N TYR A 122 -21.40 1.55 -7.03
CA TYR A 122 -20.69 1.98 -8.22
C TYR A 122 -21.44 1.54 -9.47
N HIS A 123 -22.14 2.46 -10.14
CA HIS A 123 -22.76 2.18 -11.44
C HIS A 123 -21.73 1.98 -12.56
N ILE A 124 -20.56 2.61 -12.43
CA ILE A 124 -19.40 2.43 -13.32
C ILE A 124 -18.31 1.75 -12.50
N PHE A 125 -17.71 0.66 -13.02
CA PHE A 125 -16.57 0.01 -12.37
C PHE A 125 -15.64 -0.56 -13.45
N ARG A 126 -14.85 0.30 -14.08
CA ARG A 126 -14.05 -0.05 -15.26
C ARG A 126 -12.56 0.03 -14.97
N GLY A 127 -11.85 -1.07 -15.13
CA GLY A 127 -10.39 -1.09 -15.06
C GLY A 127 -9.77 -0.27 -16.18
N ILE A 128 -8.74 0.51 -15.84
CA ILE A 128 -7.98 1.32 -16.80
C ILE A 128 -6.62 0.66 -17.06
N ASN A 129 -5.81 0.56 -16.02
CA ASN A 129 -4.49 -0.04 -16.06
C ASN A 129 -4.10 -0.58 -14.69
N TYR A 130 -3.06 -1.41 -14.66
CA TYR A 130 -2.54 -1.98 -13.44
C TYR A 130 -1.02 -2.15 -13.48
N LYS A 131 -0.44 -2.36 -12.31
CA LYS A 131 0.92 -2.88 -12.14
C LYS A 131 0.89 -4.06 -11.19
N THR A 132 1.85 -4.96 -11.31
CA THR A 132 2.00 -6.11 -10.41
C THR A 132 3.21 -5.92 -9.50
N LEU A 133 3.08 -6.34 -8.25
CA LEU A 133 4.17 -6.37 -7.28
C LEU A 133 5.20 -7.44 -7.66
N LEU A 134 6.48 -7.06 -7.72
CA LEU A 134 7.58 -7.98 -8.02
C LEU A 134 8.45 -8.26 -6.76
N PRO A 135 9.10 -9.44 -6.70
CA PRO A 135 8.81 -10.63 -7.51
C PRO A 135 7.44 -11.22 -7.12
N GLU A 136 6.75 -11.82 -8.08
CA GLU A 136 5.57 -12.63 -7.78
C GLU A 136 5.97 -13.84 -6.93
N ARG A 137 5.10 -14.23 -5.99
CA ARG A 137 5.28 -15.49 -5.28
C ARG A 137 4.68 -16.60 -6.15
N GLU A 138 5.22 -17.82 -6.09
CA GLU A 138 4.71 -18.93 -6.92
C GLU A 138 3.18 -19.05 -6.83
N GLY A 139 2.51 -18.74 -7.94
CA GLY A 139 1.05 -18.77 -8.05
C GLY A 139 0.32 -17.69 -7.23
N THR A 140 0.94 -16.63 -6.73
CA THR A 140 0.20 -15.52 -6.14
C THR A 140 0.77 -14.19 -6.55
N ALA A 141 -0.10 -13.30 -7.03
CA ALA A 141 0.26 -11.97 -7.46
C ALA A 141 -0.59 -10.92 -6.74
N THR A 142 0.06 -9.81 -6.40
CA THR A 142 -0.59 -8.61 -5.88
C THR A 142 -0.61 -7.58 -6.99
N CYS A 143 -1.80 -7.20 -7.45
CA CYS A 143 -2.01 -6.19 -8.46
C CYS A 143 -2.49 -4.87 -7.85
N PHE A 144 -1.98 -3.77 -8.37
CA PHE A 144 -2.42 -2.42 -8.08
C PHE A 144 -3.17 -1.88 -9.29
N ILE A 145 -4.49 -1.74 -9.19
CA ILE A 145 -5.38 -1.55 -10.34
C ILE A 145 -6.08 -0.20 -10.26
N LYS A 146 -5.90 0.64 -11.27
CA LYS A 146 -6.68 1.87 -11.41
C LYS A 146 -8.04 1.56 -12.01
N VAL A 147 -9.09 1.92 -11.30
CA VAL A 147 -10.48 1.69 -11.69
C VAL A 147 -11.22 3.02 -11.75
N GLN A 148 -11.94 3.25 -12.85
CA GLN A 148 -12.89 4.34 -12.96
C GLN A 148 -14.21 3.93 -12.30
N VAL A 149 -14.70 4.77 -11.40
CA VAL A 149 -15.91 4.54 -10.61
C VAL A 149 -16.99 5.61 -10.75
N GLY A 150 -16.75 6.61 -11.59
CA GLY A 150 -17.68 7.70 -11.86
C GLY A 150 -17.35 8.40 -13.17
N GLU A 151 -17.81 9.65 -13.32
CA GLU A 151 -17.47 10.46 -14.49
C GLU A 151 -15.95 10.62 -14.67
N VAL A 152 -15.53 10.74 -15.93
CA VAL A 152 -14.11 10.72 -16.38
C VAL A 152 -13.21 11.73 -15.64
N LYS A 153 -13.77 12.78 -15.03
CA LYS A 153 -12.99 13.78 -14.30
C LYS A 153 -12.98 13.61 -12.78
N LYS A 154 -13.88 12.80 -12.19
CA LYS A 154 -14.13 12.86 -10.73
C LYS A 154 -14.31 11.51 -10.01
N GLY A 155 -14.06 10.36 -10.64
CA GLY A 155 -14.21 9.08 -9.95
C GLY A 155 -13.17 8.04 -10.33
N TYR A 156 -12.06 7.99 -9.59
CA TYR A 156 -11.10 6.89 -9.69
C TYR A 156 -10.72 6.33 -8.32
N LEU A 157 -10.50 5.03 -8.30
CA LEU A 157 -9.88 4.28 -7.21
C LEU A 157 -8.57 3.67 -7.70
N ILE A 158 -7.65 3.42 -6.77
CA ILE A 158 -6.57 2.46 -6.98
C ILE A 158 -6.79 1.33 -6.00
N LEU A 159 -6.93 0.11 -6.50
CA LEU A 159 -7.21 -1.08 -5.73
C LEU A 159 -5.93 -1.88 -5.53
N ARG A 160 -5.74 -2.46 -4.36
CA ARG A 160 -4.74 -3.51 -4.09
C ARG A 160 -5.46 -4.84 -4.01
N VAL A 161 -5.21 -5.71 -4.97
CA VAL A 161 -5.91 -6.99 -5.12
C VAL A 161 -4.89 -8.10 -5.13
N ASP A 162 -5.11 -9.09 -4.27
CA ASP A 162 -4.35 -10.34 -4.32
C ASP A 162 -5.16 -11.37 -5.11
N HIS A 163 -4.50 -12.12 -5.99
CA HIS A 163 -5.09 -13.25 -6.68
C HIS A 163 -4.10 -14.43 -6.78
N GLY A 164 -4.63 -15.63 -6.90
CA GLY A 164 -3.86 -16.86 -7.15
C GLY A 164 -4.60 -17.80 -8.11
N PRO A 165 -3.99 -18.92 -8.55
CA PRO A 165 -4.52 -19.76 -9.62
C PRO A 165 -5.84 -20.42 -9.25
N ASN A 166 -6.04 -20.69 -7.96
CA ASN A 166 -7.20 -21.44 -7.45
C ASN A 166 -8.01 -20.64 -6.41
N SER A 167 -7.79 -19.33 -6.31
CA SER A 167 -8.50 -18.47 -5.35
C SER A 167 -9.18 -17.31 -6.04
N LYS A 168 -10.35 -16.93 -5.53
CA LYS A 168 -11.02 -15.70 -5.98
C LYS A 168 -10.15 -14.50 -5.63
N PRO A 169 -10.08 -13.49 -6.51
CA PRO A 169 -9.32 -12.29 -6.24
C PRO A 169 -9.91 -11.58 -5.01
N THR A 170 -9.05 -11.07 -4.15
CA THR A 170 -9.43 -10.48 -2.86
C THR A 170 -8.93 -9.05 -2.77
N LEU A 171 -9.83 -8.12 -2.49
CA LEU A 171 -9.51 -6.72 -2.27
C LEU A 171 -8.84 -6.54 -0.89
N LYS A 172 -7.54 -6.28 -0.89
CA LYS A 172 -6.77 -6.05 0.35
C LYS A 172 -6.89 -4.63 0.84
N ASN A 173 -6.79 -3.65 -0.06
CA ASN A 173 -7.07 -2.26 0.25
C ASN A 173 -7.45 -1.45 -1.01
N LEU A 174 -7.87 -0.21 -0.82
CA LEU A 174 -8.16 0.74 -1.88
C LEU A 174 -7.79 2.16 -1.45
N LEU A 175 -7.45 2.98 -2.42
CA LEU A 175 -7.28 4.41 -2.26
C LEU A 175 -8.39 5.15 -3.01
N GLU A 176 -9.01 6.10 -2.33
CA GLU A 176 -10.08 6.95 -2.84
C GLU A 176 -9.52 8.29 -3.36
N LYS A 177 -10.42 9.11 -3.93
CA LYS A 177 -10.14 10.48 -4.37
C LYS A 177 -8.99 10.56 -5.39
N LYS A 178 -8.81 9.52 -6.21
CA LYS A 178 -7.82 9.51 -7.29
C LYS A 178 -8.43 10.10 -8.56
N ASN A 179 -7.54 10.44 -9.49
CA ASN A 179 -7.88 10.90 -10.83
C ASN A 179 -7.15 10.06 -11.88
N LEU A 180 -7.44 10.32 -13.16
CA LEU A 180 -6.85 9.58 -14.28
C LEU A 180 -5.31 9.60 -14.27
N ASN A 181 -4.72 10.72 -13.84
CA ASN A 181 -3.27 10.95 -13.84
C ASN A 181 -2.59 10.51 -12.54
N SER A 182 -3.35 10.09 -11.51
CA SER A 182 -2.77 9.60 -10.26
C SER A 182 -1.85 8.40 -10.55
N PRO A 183 -0.60 8.39 -10.07
CA PRO A 183 0.32 7.28 -10.31
C PRO A 183 -0.18 6.01 -9.63
N ILE A 184 0.14 4.86 -10.22
CA ILE A 184 0.03 3.57 -9.53
C ILE A 184 1.37 3.32 -8.82
N GLU A 185 1.31 3.40 -7.50
CA GLU A 185 2.42 3.15 -6.58
C GLU A 185 2.04 2.05 -5.57
N TYR A 186 3.05 1.53 -4.87
CA TYR A 186 2.83 0.53 -3.83
C TYR A 186 2.13 1.18 -2.63
N PHE A 187 1.16 0.47 -2.05
CA PHE A 187 0.49 0.88 -0.83
C PHE A 187 0.01 -0.33 -0.05
N GLU A 188 -0.15 -0.17 1.26
CA GLU A 188 -0.79 -1.17 2.13
C GLU A 188 -2.30 -1.05 2.10
#